data_AF-A0A099Y5B4-F1
#
_entry.id   AF-A0A099Y5B4-F1
#
_cell.length_a   1.000
_cell.length_b   1.000
_cell.length_c   1.000
_cell.angle_alpha   90.00
_cell.angle_beta   90.00
_cell.angle_gamma   90.00
#
_symmetry.space_group_name_H-M   'P 1'
#
loop_
_entity.id
_entity.type
_entity.pdbx_description
1 polymer ?
#
loop_
_entity_poly.entity_id
_entity_poly.type
_entity_poly.pdbx_seq_one_letter_code
_entity_poly.pdbx_strand_id
1 'polypeptide(L)'
;MKRKIISILKQKENIYIFFLFLLFFPLKTQLQNVIILLFDITFRNGVTTEVFTYNYTGTIVGCEKVTQMLQLKPNMNWFQKHGVYFIKFLPSLFAFIFLFKRWKKDKTFKLFDWFLIIICCFSILSSINDAYFLVLQGEDYNLSRVLRLLPTIIIYLSIGIFIFLKVFTLKERLQTLIFGVLGFYGSFYLWMQYFGPIILPIAS
;
A
#
# COMPACT_ATOMS: atom_id res chain seq x y z
N MET A 1 25.13 -14.00 -22.05
CA MET A 1 24.29 -13.17 -21.13
C MET A 1 23.12 -12.48 -21.86
N LYS A 2 23.37 -11.68 -22.92
CA LYS A 2 22.32 -10.96 -23.69
C LYS A 2 21.14 -11.84 -24.16
N ARG A 3 21.41 -13.01 -24.77
CA ARG A 3 20.35 -13.94 -25.23
C ARG A 3 19.44 -14.45 -24.09
N LYS A 4 20.01 -14.67 -22.89
CA LYS A 4 19.29 -15.14 -21.69
C LYS A 4 18.39 -14.04 -21.10
N ILE A 5 18.82 -12.78 -21.17
CA ILE A 5 18.00 -11.63 -20.77
C ILE A 5 16.83 -11.46 -21.74
N ILE A 6 17.08 -11.49 -23.05
CA ILE A 6 16.03 -11.35 -24.08
C ILE A 6 14.99 -12.47 -23.96
N SER A 7 15.40 -13.71 -23.66
CA SER A 7 14.45 -14.81 -23.45
C SER A 7 13.58 -14.63 -22.21
N ILE A 8 14.11 -14.02 -21.13
CA ILE A 8 13.32 -13.71 -19.93
C ILE A 8 12.25 -12.65 -20.26
N LEU A 9 12.59 -11.65 -21.07
CA LEU A 9 11.69 -10.54 -21.41
C LEU A 9 10.53 -10.91 -22.35
N LYS A 10 10.70 -11.94 -23.19
CA LYS A 10 9.66 -12.38 -24.15
C LYS A 10 8.58 -13.29 -23.55
N GLN A 11 8.64 -13.61 -22.26
CA GLN A 11 7.66 -14.49 -21.64
C GLN A 11 6.29 -13.81 -21.49
N LYS A 12 5.22 -14.51 -21.87
CA LYS A 12 3.82 -14.02 -21.70
C LYS A 12 3.52 -13.65 -20.24
N GLU A 13 4.14 -14.34 -19.28
CA GLU A 13 4.07 -14.05 -17.84
C GLU A 13 4.37 -12.58 -17.50
N ASN A 14 5.27 -11.93 -18.25
CA ASN A 14 5.66 -10.55 -18.00
C ASN A 14 4.54 -9.54 -18.25
N ILE A 15 3.66 -9.83 -19.22
CA ILE A 15 2.51 -9.00 -19.53
C ILE A 15 1.53 -9.01 -18.35
N TYR A 16 1.34 -10.17 -17.72
CA TYR A 16 0.50 -10.28 -16.52
C TYR A 16 1.09 -9.48 -15.35
N ILE A 17 2.41 -9.53 -15.14
CA ILE A 17 3.08 -8.71 -14.11
C ILE A 17 2.84 -7.22 -14.40
N PHE A 18 3.02 -6.79 -15.65
CA PHE A 18 2.78 -5.40 -16.05
C PHE A 18 1.34 -4.97 -15.75
N PHE A 19 0.32 -5.73 -16.20
CA PHE A 19 -1.08 -5.40 -15.93
C PHE A 19 -1.42 -5.41 -14.44
N LEU A 20 -0.84 -6.34 -13.68
CA LEU A 20 -1.06 -6.42 -12.24
C LEU A 20 -0.52 -5.16 -11.53
N PHE A 21 0.66 -4.68 -11.91
CA PHE A 21 1.20 -3.41 -11.41
C PHE A 21 0.49 -2.18 -12.00
N LEU A 22 -0.09 -2.26 -13.20
CA LEU A 22 -0.92 -1.20 -13.78
C LEU A 22 -2.19 -0.96 -12.95
N LEU A 23 -2.70 -1.99 -12.27
CA LEU A 23 -3.84 -1.91 -11.36
C LEU A 23 -3.45 -1.54 -9.91
N PHE A 24 -2.20 -1.20 -9.64
CA PHE A 24 -1.68 -0.99 -8.30
C PHE A 24 -2.49 0.04 -7.48
N PHE A 25 -2.67 1.26 -7.99
CA PHE A 25 -3.38 2.32 -7.26
C PHE A 25 -4.88 2.03 -7.07
N PRO A 26 -5.62 1.56 -8.10
CA PRO A 26 -6.98 1.08 -7.91
C PRO A 26 -7.10 0.00 -6.83
N LEU A 27 -6.27 -1.04 -6.88
CA LEU A 27 -6.32 -2.16 -5.93
C LEU A 27 -5.97 -1.71 -4.51
N LYS A 28 -4.91 -0.90 -4.36
CA LYS A 28 -4.51 -0.33 -3.06
C LYS A 28 -5.67 0.45 -2.44
N THR A 29 -6.29 1.32 -3.24
CA THR A 29 -7.38 2.19 -2.80
C THR A 29 -8.59 1.38 -2.36
N GLN A 30 -9.07 0.45 -3.20
CA GLN A 30 -10.23 -0.38 -2.87
C GLN A 30 -10.00 -1.23 -1.62
N LEU A 31 -8.80 -1.81 -1.47
CA LEU A 31 -8.46 -2.56 -0.26
C LEU A 31 -8.52 -1.67 0.99
N GLN A 32 -7.94 -0.47 0.94
CA GLN A 32 -7.95 0.46 2.06
C GLN A 32 -9.38 0.92 2.39
N ASN A 33 -10.20 1.21 1.39
CA ASN A 33 -11.61 1.59 1.56
C ASN A 33 -12.39 0.50 2.27
N VAL A 34 -12.25 -0.76 1.84
CA VAL A 34 -12.93 -1.91 2.48
C VAL A 34 -12.50 -2.05 3.94
N ILE A 35 -11.20 -1.92 4.24
CA ILE A 35 -10.71 -2.03 5.62
C ILE A 35 -11.28 -0.93 6.50
N ILE A 36 -11.32 0.31 6.00
CA ILE A 36 -11.81 1.47 6.74
C ILE A 36 -13.32 1.35 6.97
N LEU A 37 -14.08 0.96 5.94
CA LEU A 37 -15.51 0.70 6.04
C LEU A 37 -15.81 -0.36 7.10
N LEU A 38 -15.12 -1.50 7.04
CA LEU A 38 -15.30 -2.58 8.01
C LEU A 38 -14.94 -2.13 9.42
N PHE A 39 -13.84 -1.40 9.59
CA PHE A 39 -13.43 -0.87 10.89
C PHE A 39 -14.46 0.12 11.45
N ASP A 40 -15.01 0.97 10.60
CA ASP A 40 -15.99 1.98 11.00
C ASP A 40 -17.32 1.34 11.43
N ILE A 41 -17.84 0.40 10.64
CA ILE A 41 -19.07 -0.33 10.97
C ILE A 41 -18.92 -1.11 12.27
N THR A 42 -17.78 -1.78 12.47
CA THR A 42 -17.58 -2.68 13.62
C THR A 42 -17.20 -1.96 14.91
N PHE A 43 -16.45 -0.86 14.84
CA PHE A 43 -15.89 -0.22 16.03
C PHE A 43 -16.34 1.22 16.24
N ARG A 44 -16.88 1.91 15.24
CA ARG A 44 -17.25 3.33 15.32
C ARG A 44 -18.70 3.60 14.94
N ASN A 45 -19.52 2.55 14.81
CA ASN A 45 -20.95 2.62 14.47
C ASN A 45 -21.26 3.34 13.15
N GLY A 46 -20.35 3.31 12.16
CA GLY A 46 -20.58 3.88 10.82
C GLY A 46 -20.44 5.40 10.71
N VAL A 47 -20.10 6.08 11.82
CA VAL A 47 -20.09 7.55 11.88
C VAL A 47 -18.96 8.16 11.05
N THR A 48 -17.88 7.42 10.82
CA THR A 48 -16.71 7.95 10.11
C THR A 48 -16.88 7.92 8.59
N THR A 49 -17.65 6.97 8.06
CA THR A 49 -17.92 6.78 6.63
C THR A 49 -18.84 7.88 6.08
N GLU A 50 -19.68 8.49 6.91
CA GLU A 50 -20.56 9.60 6.52
C GLU A 50 -19.82 10.94 6.33
N VAL A 51 -18.59 11.06 6.85
CA VAL A 51 -17.90 12.35 7.04
C VAL A 51 -16.58 12.44 6.25
N PHE A 52 -16.03 11.31 5.79
CA PHE A 52 -14.75 11.28 5.11
C PHE A 52 -14.84 11.05 3.60
N THR A 53 -13.99 11.77 2.88
CA THR A 53 -13.67 11.51 1.48
C THR A 53 -12.25 10.94 1.39
N TYR A 54 -12.01 10.04 0.46
CA TYR A 54 -10.65 9.57 0.17
C TYR A 54 -9.99 10.51 -0.82
N ASN A 55 -8.66 10.67 -0.75
CA ASN A 55 -7.92 11.33 -1.80
C ASN A 55 -7.38 10.33 -2.84
N TYR A 56 -6.82 10.89 -3.92
CA TYR A 56 -6.15 10.14 -4.98
C TYR A 56 -4.94 9.29 -4.51
N THR A 57 -4.50 9.37 -3.26
CA THR A 57 -3.43 8.48 -2.73
C THR A 57 -3.97 7.28 -1.95
N GLY A 58 -5.30 7.18 -1.82
CA GLY A 58 -6.00 6.20 -0.98
C GLY A 58 -5.99 6.57 0.50
N THR A 59 -5.55 7.78 0.85
CA THR A 59 -5.58 8.24 2.23
C THR A 59 -6.89 8.95 2.53
N ILE A 60 -7.40 8.72 3.75
CA ILE A 60 -8.53 9.45 4.30
C ILE A 60 -8.15 10.93 4.40
N VAL A 61 -8.93 11.81 3.77
CA VAL A 61 -8.83 13.26 3.95
C VAL A 61 -10.15 13.76 4.55
N GLY A 62 -10.06 14.53 5.63
CA GLY A 62 -11.23 15.14 6.25
C GLY A 62 -11.88 16.14 5.30
N CYS A 63 -13.16 15.97 5.04
CA CYS A 63 -13.99 17.05 4.51
C CYS A 63 -14.23 18.09 5.63
N GLU A 64 -14.58 19.34 5.30
CA GLU A 64 -14.80 20.47 6.24
C GLU A 64 -15.69 20.18 7.47
N LYS A 65 -16.40 19.04 7.49
CA LYS A 65 -17.11 18.47 8.64
C LYS A 65 -16.19 17.94 9.77
N VAL A 66 -14.94 18.39 9.84
CA VAL A 66 -13.97 18.12 10.94
C VAL A 66 -14.57 18.45 12.31
N THR A 67 -15.50 19.39 12.38
CA THR A 67 -16.20 19.81 13.60
C THR A 67 -17.05 18.69 14.22
N GLN A 68 -17.70 17.83 13.43
CA GLN A 68 -18.47 16.69 13.94
C GLN A 68 -17.56 15.60 14.53
N MET A 69 -16.40 15.38 13.91
CA MET A 69 -15.40 14.44 14.42
C MET A 69 -14.68 14.94 15.66
N LEU A 70 -14.49 16.25 15.80
CA LEU A 70 -13.99 16.89 17.03
C LEU A 70 -14.97 16.72 18.20
N GLN A 71 -16.27 16.70 17.94
CA GLN A 71 -17.31 16.43 18.96
C GLN A 71 -17.45 14.94 19.32
N LEU A 72 -17.11 14.01 18.42
CA LEU A 72 -17.08 12.56 18.68
C LEU A 72 -15.78 12.08 19.36
N LYS A 73 -14.68 12.82 19.15
CA LYS A 73 -13.35 12.56 19.72
C LYS A 73 -13.33 12.39 21.25
N PRO A 74 -14.13 13.05 22.08
CA PRO A 74 -14.09 12.85 23.54
C PRO A 74 -14.50 11.42 23.94
N ASN A 75 -15.51 10.85 23.27
CA ASN A 75 -16.15 9.60 23.67
C ASN A 75 -15.51 8.34 23.05
N MET A 76 -14.64 8.50 22.05
CA MET A 76 -13.94 7.37 21.45
C MET A 76 -12.77 6.90 22.30
N ASN A 77 -12.68 5.58 22.53
CA ASN A 77 -11.54 4.98 23.21
C ASN A 77 -10.27 5.00 22.32
N TRP A 78 -9.11 4.67 22.90
CA TRP A 78 -7.83 4.71 22.19
C TRP A 78 -7.83 3.84 20.92
N PHE A 79 -8.45 2.66 20.97
CA PHE A 79 -8.52 1.75 19.83
C PHE A 79 -9.39 2.30 18.71
N GLN A 80 -10.55 2.87 19.01
CA GLN A 80 -11.39 3.55 18.02
C GLN A 80 -10.65 4.71 17.37
N LYS A 81 -9.83 5.46 18.11
CA LYS A 81 -9.03 6.57 17.58
C LYS A 81 -7.86 6.13 16.71
N HIS A 82 -7.14 5.07 17.09
CA HIS A 82 -5.84 4.75 16.51
C HIS A 82 -5.76 3.38 15.81
N GLY A 83 -6.69 2.47 16.08
CA GLY A 83 -6.68 1.08 15.59
C GLY A 83 -6.62 0.96 14.08
N VAL A 84 -7.35 1.82 13.35
CA VAL A 84 -7.35 1.83 11.87
C VAL A 84 -5.95 2.03 11.28
N TYR A 85 -5.07 2.81 11.94
CA TYR A 85 -3.71 3.03 11.47
C TYR A 85 -2.86 1.77 11.52
N PHE A 86 -3.16 0.83 12.41
CA PHE A 86 -2.45 -0.45 12.50
C PHE A 86 -3.11 -1.53 11.64
N ILE A 87 -4.44 -1.57 11.61
CA ILE A 87 -5.20 -2.59 10.87
C ILE A 87 -4.96 -2.48 9.36
N LYS A 88 -4.82 -1.26 8.81
CA LYS A 88 -4.53 -1.06 7.38
C LYS A 88 -3.26 -1.76 6.88
N PHE A 89 -2.34 -2.10 7.78
CA PHE A 89 -1.08 -2.77 7.48
C PHE A 89 -1.18 -4.30 7.51
N LEU A 90 -2.19 -4.86 8.18
CA LEU A 90 -2.35 -6.32 8.34
C LEU A 90 -2.40 -7.09 7.01
N PRO A 91 -3.08 -6.64 5.94
CA PRO A 91 -3.08 -7.38 4.68
C PRO A 91 -1.67 -7.58 4.11
N SER A 92 -0.82 -6.56 4.18
CA SER A 92 0.58 -6.64 3.73
C SER A 92 1.40 -7.57 4.62
N LEU A 93 1.18 -7.54 5.94
CA LEU A 93 1.85 -8.46 6.86
C LEU A 93 1.46 -9.92 6.59
N PHE A 94 0.17 -10.21 6.43
CA PHE A 94 -0.31 -11.55 6.10
C PHE A 94 0.24 -12.01 4.75
N ALA A 95 0.17 -11.15 3.72
CA ALA A 95 0.72 -11.46 2.41
C ALA A 95 2.22 -11.80 2.49
N PHE A 96 2.99 -11.06 3.28
CA PHE A 96 4.40 -11.35 3.52
C PHE A 96 4.60 -12.70 4.21
N ILE A 97 3.84 -13.01 5.27
CA ILE A 97 3.93 -14.30 5.98
C ILE A 97 3.65 -15.47 5.03
N PHE A 98 2.63 -15.35 4.17
CA PHE A 98 2.33 -16.37 3.15
C PHE A 98 3.46 -16.48 2.13
N LEU A 99 3.96 -15.36 1.61
CA LEU A 99 5.07 -15.33 0.65
C LEU A 99 6.34 -15.97 1.26
N PHE A 100 6.66 -15.64 2.51
CA PHE A 100 7.82 -16.17 3.23
C PHE A 100 7.74 -17.69 3.41
N LYS A 101 6.57 -18.22 3.78
CA LYS A 101 6.35 -19.67 3.89
C LYS A 101 6.48 -20.36 2.55
N ARG A 102 5.97 -19.76 1.48
CA ARG A 102 6.00 -20.32 0.13
C ARG A 102 7.40 -20.33 -0.46
N TRP A 103 8.13 -19.21 -0.38
CA TRP A 103 9.49 -19.10 -0.90
C TRP A 103 10.46 -20.11 -0.27
N LYS A 104 10.26 -20.49 1.00
CA LYS A 104 11.06 -21.54 1.64
C LYS A 104 10.76 -22.97 1.15
N LYS A 105 9.54 -23.23 0.66
CA LYS A 105 9.08 -24.58 0.28
C LYS A 105 9.14 -24.80 -1.24
N ASP A 106 8.71 -23.81 -2.01
CA ASP A 106 8.58 -23.89 -3.46
C ASP A 106 9.80 -23.25 -4.14
N LYS A 107 10.40 -23.95 -5.10
CA LYS A 107 11.51 -23.40 -5.91
C LYS A 107 11.05 -22.56 -7.10
N THR A 108 9.75 -22.55 -7.40
CA THR A 108 9.20 -21.88 -8.60
C THR A 108 8.31 -20.73 -8.21
N PHE A 109 8.55 -19.56 -8.84
CA PHE A 109 7.80 -18.33 -8.62
C PHE A 109 6.54 -18.33 -9.49
N LYS A 110 5.35 -18.20 -8.88
CA LYS A 110 4.05 -18.26 -9.57
C LYS A 110 3.34 -16.90 -9.57
N LEU A 111 2.29 -16.76 -10.38
CA LEU A 111 1.45 -15.55 -10.44
C LEU A 111 0.87 -15.15 -9.07
N PHE A 112 0.47 -16.13 -8.27
CA PHE A 112 0.00 -15.88 -6.91
C PHE A 112 1.05 -15.19 -6.04
N ASP A 113 2.33 -15.53 -6.20
CA ASP A 113 3.42 -14.90 -5.46
C ASP A 113 3.59 -13.42 -5.88
N TRP A 114 3.37 -13.09 -7.16
CA TRP A 114 3.30 -11.69 -7.63
C TRP A 114 2.12 -10.91 -7.03
N PHE A 115 0.96 -11.55 -6.86
CA PHE A 115 -0.18 -10.96 -6.16
C PHE A 115 0.15 -10.65 -4.70
N LEU A 116 0.78 -11.58 -3.98
CA LEU A 116 1.23 -11.37 -2.61
C LEU A 116 2.24 -10.22 -2.51
N ILE A 117 3.15 -10.10 -3.48
CA ILE A 117 4.11 -9.00 -3.53
C ILE A 117 3.42 -7.65 -3.68
N ILE A 118 2.45 -7.53 -4.57
CA ILE A 118 1.74 -6.25 -4.74
C ILE A 118 1.00 -5.84 -3.49
N ILE A 119 0.38 -6.79 -2.78
CA ILE A 119 -0.23 -6.52 -1.48
C ILE A 119 0.83 -6.07 -0.45
N CYS A 120 2.03 -6.67 -0.45
CA CYS A 120 3.15 -6.18 0.38
C CYS A 120 3.54 -4.75 -0.02
N CYS A 121 3.61 -4.46 -1.31
CA CYS A 121 4.01 -3.17 -1.86
C CYS A 121 3.09 -2.01 -1.45
N PHE A 122 1.82 -2.26 -1.10
CA PHE A 122 0.92 -1.22 -0.58
C PHE A 122 1.45 -0.56 0.70
N SER A 123 1.90 -1.39 1.65
CA SER A 123 2.48 -0.91 2.91
C SER A 123 3.91 -0.43 2.73
N ILE A 124 4.69 -1.07 1.86
CA ILE A 124 6.04 -0.60 1.51
C ILE A 124 5.98 0.82 0.93
N LEU A 125 5.08 1.10 -0.02
CA LEU A 125 4.90 2.44 -0.57
C LEU A 125 4.48 3.45 0.51
N SER A 126 3.55 3.07 1.40
CA SER A 126 3.14 3.92 2.51
C SER A 126 4.31 4.26 3.42
N SER A 127 5.16 3.28 3.73
CA SER A 127 6.37 3.46 4.54
C SER A 127 7.47 4.26 3.85
N ILE A 128 7.63 4.14 2.52
CA ILE A 128 8.54 5.01 1.75
C ILE A 128 8.06 6.45 1.83
N ASN A 129 6.76 6.70 1.65
CA ASN A 129 6.19 8.04 1.76
C ASN A 129 6.35 8.60 3.17
N ASP A 130 6.00 7.82 4.20
CA ASP A 130 6.14 8.24 5.59
C ASP A 130 7.60 8.52 5.96
N ALA A 131 8.55 7.72 5.46
CA ALA A 131 9.98 7.97 5.63
C ALA A 131 10.43 9.26 4.93
N TYR A 132 9.99 9.49 3.69
CA TYR A 132 10.27 10.70 2.93
C TYR A 132 9.78 11.95 3.68
N PHE A 133 8.54 11.93 4.17
CA PHE A 133 7.98 13.05 4.94
C PHE A 133 8.71 13.25 6.28
N LEU A 134 9.05 12.19 7.00
CA LEU A 134 9.81 12.32 8.26
C LEU A 134 11.22 12.87 8.05
N VAL A 135 11.88 12.55 6.94
CA VAL A 135 13.23 13.05 6.65
C VAL A 135 13.20 14.52 6.22
N LEU A 136 12.22 14.93 5.41
CA LEU A 136 12.17 16.29 4.86
C LEU A 136 11.39 17.30 5.70
N GLN A 137 10.40 16.85 6.45
CA GLN A 137 9.49 17.70 7.24
C GLN A 137 9.47 17.29 8.71
N GLY A 138 10.46 16.52 9.18
CA GLY A 138 10.46 15.93 10.52
C GLY A 138 10.35 16.95 11.67
N GLU A 139 10.79 18.18 11.44
CA GLU A 139 10.72 19.28 12.42
C GLU A 139 9.26 19.69 12.75
N ASP A 140 8.33 19.49 11.82
CA ASP A 140 6.89 19.77 12.00
C ASP A 140 6.14 18.63 12.70
N TYR A 141 6.81 17.50 13.00
CA TYR A 141 6.18 16.30 13.56
C TYR A 141 6.39 16.20 15.07
N ASN A 142 5.29 16.17 15.83
CA ASN A 142 5.33 15.82 17.24
C ASN A 142 5.97 14.44 17.48
N LEU A 143 6.75 14.30 18.55
CA LEU A 143 7.43 13.05 18.94
C LEU A 143 6.50 11.83 18.96
N SER A 144 5.26 12.00 19.44
CA SER A 144 4.23 10.95 19.47
C SER A 144 3.87 10.42 18.07
N ARG A 145 3.89 11.28 17.04
CA ARG A 145 3.63 10.90 15.66
C ARG A 145 4.82 10.15 15.07
N VAL A 146 6.05 10.61 15.35
CA VAL A 146 7.29 9.94 14.93
C VAL A 146 7.37 8.52 15.51
N LEU A 147 7.20 8.37 16.83
CA LEU A 147 7.24 7.07 17.51
C LEU A 147 6.17 6.09 17.02
N ARG A 148 5.07 6.59 16.47
CA ARG A 148 4.00 5.75 15.90
C ARG A 148 4.33 5.25 14.49
N LEU A 149 4.94 6.10 13.67
CA LEU A 149 5.26 5.77 12.28
C LEU A 149 6.53 4.92 12.17
N LEU A 150 7.53 5.20 13.00
CA LEU A 150 8.86 4.61 12.92
C LEU A 150 8.87 3.07 12.94
N PRO A 151 8.11 2.37 13.82
CA PRO A 151 8.03 0.92 13.77
C PRO A 151 7.48 0.39 12.44
N THR A 152 6.43 1.02 11.90
CA THR A 152 5.83 0.59 10.63
C THR A 152 6.79 0.81 9.46
N ILE A 153 7.50 1.94 9.45
CA ILE A 153 8.52 2.24 8.45
C ILE A 153 9.61 1.18 8.46
N ILE A 154 10.21 0.92 9.62
CA ILE A 154 11.30 -0.05 9.76
C ILE A 154 10.85 -1.44 9.31
N ILE A 155 9.69 -1.89 9.77
CA ILE A 155 9.16 -3.23 9.44
C ILE A 155 8.95 -3.36 7.93
N TYR A 156 8.21 -2.44 7.30
CA TYR A 156 7.85 -2.61 5.89
C TYR A 156 9.00 -2.32 4.93
N LEU A 157 9.90 -1.39 5.25
CA LEU A 157 11.13 -1.23 4.46
C LEU A 157 12.01 -2.48 4.55
N SER A 158 12.13 -3.07 5.75
CA SER A 158 12.86 -4.33 5.92
C SER A 158 12.23 -5.47 5.13
N ILE A 159 10.90 -5.57 5.10
CA ILE A 159 10.18 -6.54 4.28
C ILE A 159 10.48 -6.32 2.79
N GLY A 160 10.45 -5.07 2.30
CA GLY A 160 10.75 -4.76 0.91
C GLY A 160 12.16 -5.16 0.50
N ILE A 161 13.15 -4.80 1.33
CA ILE A 161 14.56 -5.18 1.14
C ILE A 161 14.70 -6.71 1.15
N PHE A 162 14.05 -7.39 2.09
CA PHE A 162 14.09 -8.85 2.19
C PHE A 162 13.49 -9.53 0.95
N ILE A 163 12.34 -9.08 0.47
CA ILE A 163 11.73 -9.62 -0.75
C ILE A 163 12.68 -9.45 -1.93
N PHE A 164 13.22 -8.24 -2.12
CA PHE A 164 14.07 -7.95 -3.27
C PHE A 164 15.40 -8.71 -3.25
N LEU A 165 16.04 -8.83 -2.08
CA LEU A 165 17.37 -9.42 -1.95
C LEU A 165 17.37 -10.93 -1.69
N LYS A 166 16.35 -11.47 -1.01
CA LYS A 166 16.30 -12.88 -0.63
C LYS A 166 15.25 -13.67 -1.40
N VAL A 167 14.05 -13.13 -1.56
CA VAL A 167 12.95 -13.86 -2.23
C VAL A 167 13.15 -13.89 -3.75
N PHE A 168 13.49 -12.76 -4.36
CA PHE A 168 13.70 -12.68 -5.80
C PHE A 168 15.02 -13.28 -6.26
N THR A 169 14.96 -14.10 -7.32
CA THR A 169 16.13 -14.46 -8.12
C THR A 169 16.43 -13.34 -9.13
N LEU A 170 17.53 -13.47 -9.88
CA LEU A 170 17.88 -12.52 -10.93
C LEU A 170 16.75 -12.31 -11.95
N LYS A 171 15.97 -13.36 -12.24
CA LYS A 171 14.83 -13.30 -13.16
C LYS A 171 13.76 -12.33 -12.64
N GLU A 172 13.29 -12.54 -11.40
CA GLU A 172 12.21 -11.74 -10.82
C GLU A 172 12.66 -10.30 -10.55
N ARG A 173 13.93 -10.07 -10.20
CA ARG A 173 14.47 -8.71 -10.08
C ARG A 173 14.38 -7.94 -11.40
N LEU A 174 14.79 -8.56 -12.51
CA LEU A 174 14.69 -7.94 -13.83
C LEU A 174 13.23 -7.71 -14.24
N GLN A 175 12.35 -8.68 -13.98
CA GLN A 175 10.91 -8.53 -14.25
C GLN A 175 10.30 -7.38 -13.44
N THR A 176 10.68 -7.24 -12.17
CA THR A 176 10.23 -6.15 -11.29
C THR A 176 10.71 -4.79 -11.81
N LEU A 177 11.99 -4.67 -12.15
CA LEU A 177 12.58 -3.40 -12.62
C LEU A 177 12.02 -2.96 -13.97
N ILE A 178 11.71 -3.90 -14.86
CA ILE A 178 11.26 -3.56 -16.22
C ILE A 178 9.74 -3.48 -16.27
N PHE A 179 9.01 -4.50 -15.83
CA PHE A 179 7.55 -4.53 -15.95
C PHE A 179 6.84 -3.97 -14.72
N GLY A 180 7.35 -4.27 -13.52
CA GLY A 180 6.76 -3.79 -12.27
C GLY A 180 6.85 -2.27 -12.13
N VAL A 181 8.04 -1.69 -12.32
CA VAL A 181 8.26 -0.24 -12.23
C VAL A 181 7.50 0.51 -13.32
N LEU A 182 7.54 0.06 -14.58
CA LEU A 182 6.78 0.68 -15.66
C LEU A 182 5.27 0.59 -15.42
N GLY A 183 4.77 -0.58 -14.98
CA GLY A 183 3.37 -0.76 -14.62
C GLY A 183 2.95 0.15 -13.48
N PHE A 184 3.79 0.29 -12.44
CA PHE A 184 3.54 1.17 -11.30
C PHE A 184 3.43 2.64 -11.71
N TYR A 185 4.39 3.17 -12.49
CA TYR A 185 4.33 4.56 -12.95
C TYR A 185 3.19 4.80 -13.94
N GLY A 186 2.90 3.83 -14.82
CA GLY A 186 1.71 3.86 -15.66
C GLY A 186 0.43 3.90 -14.82
N SER A 187 0.35 3.10 -13.77
CA SER A 187 -0.77 3.09 -12.82
C SER A 187 -0.91 4.44 -12.14
N PHE A 188 0.18 5.02 -11.64
CA PHE A 188 0.18 6.33 -10.99
C PHE A 188 -0.34 7.41 -11.95
N TYR A 189 0.18 7.46 -13.17
CA TYR A 189 -0.25 8.43 -14.18
C TYR A 189 -1.74 8.30 -14.49
N LEU A 190 -2.20 7.08 -14.83
CA LEU A 190 -3.61 6.84 -15.15
C LEU A 190 -4.53 7.17 -13.97
N TRP A 191 -4.09 6.83 -12.77
CA TRP A 191 -4.84 7.09 -11.56
C TRP A 191 -4.93 8.59 -11.26
N MET A 192 -3.82 9.32 -11.33
CA MET A 192 -3.81 10.77 -11.05
C MET A 192 -4.57 11.58 -12.09
N GLN A 193 -4.48 11.22 -13.37
CA GLN A 193 -5.05 12.01 -14.47
C GLN A 193 -6.52 11.68 -14.75
N TYR A 194 -6.94 10.43 -14.54
CA TYR A 194 -8.27 9.98 -14.98
C TYR A 194 -9.08 9.37 -13.83
N PHE A 195 -8.62 8.28 -13.24
CA PHE A 195 -9.49 7.47 -12.37
C PHE A 195 -9.66 8.05 -10.96
N GLY A 196 -8.58 8.52 -10.34
CA GLY A 196 -8.58 9.08 -8.99
C GLY A 196 -9.52 10.28 -8.84
N PRO A 197 -9.41 11.32 -9.68
CA PRO A 197 -10.30 12.48 -9.62
C PRO A 197 -11.78 12.16 -9.84
N ILE A 198 -12.10 11.18 -10.71
CA ILE A 198 -13.48 10.78 -11.02
C ILE A 198 -14.08 9.95 -9.89
N ILE A 199 -13.32 8.98 -9.36
CA ILE A 199 -13.81 8.03 -8.36
C ILE A 199 -13.81 8.64 -6.95
N LEU A 200 -12.83 9.50 -6.67
CA LEU A 200 -12.59 10.10 -5.36
C LEU A 200 -12.34 11.61 -5.52
N PRO A 201 -13.36 12.40 -5.92
CA PRO A 201 -13.21 13.84 -6.00
C PRO A 201 -12.87 14.38 -4.61
N ILE A 202 -11.71 15.02 -4.49
CA ILE A 202 -11.45 15.90 -3.34
C ILE A 202 -12.38 17.08 -3.58
N ALA A 203 -13.36 17.27 -2.70
CA ALA A 203 -14.23 18.44 -2.73
C ALA A 203 -13.34 19.69 -2.86
N SER A 204 -13.47 20.36 -3.99
CA SER A 204 -12.89 21.67 -4.27
C SER A 204 -13.73 22.75 -3.61
#